data_AF-A0A0D6M689-F1
#
_entry.id   AF-A0A0D6M689-F1
#
_cell.length_a   1.000
_cell.length_b   1.000
_cell.length_c   1.000
_cell.angle_alpha   90.00
_cell.angle_beta   90.00
_cell.angle_gamma   90.00
#
_symmetry.space_group_name_H-M   'P 1'
#
loop_
_entity.id
_entity.type
_entity.pdbx_description
1 polymer ?
#
loop_
_entity_poly.entity_id
_entity_poly.type
_entity_poly.pdbx_seq_one_letter_code
_entity_poly.pdbx_strand_id
1 'polypeptide(L)'
;MVSGLHNWIRLYFLEKDPKEELDYKGYIEQRGKVMAALRFTWHGALKKIGSILIGTSPEFDMALYTLCFLSRRGRELCKVEIDGCSVSITSYDMIKNNKVYIGTVFPTAGKKSDTCGKVWSMRL
;
A
#
# COMPACT_ATOMS: atom_id res chain seq x y z
N MET A 1 -6.49 2.62 18.02
CA MET A 1 -5.52 2.94 16.94
C MET A 1 -5.85 2.04 15.75
N VAL A 2 -5.92 2.59 14.54
CA VAL A 2 -6.14 1.77 13.33
C VAL A 2 -4.81 1.19 12.86
N SER A 3 -4.60 -0.10 13.12
CA SER A 3 -3.49 -0.88 12.54
C SER A 3 -4.02 -1.65 11.32
N GLY A 4 -3.21 -1.73 10.25
CA GLY A 4 -3.69 -2.23 8.96
C GLY A 4 -4.59 -1.23 8.22
N LEU A 5 -5.23 -1.67 7.14
CA LEU A 5 -5.89 -0.89 6.08
C LEU A 5 -4.91 -0.26 5.07
N HIS A 6 -4.56 -1.06 4.05
CA HIS A 6 -3.60 -0.76 2.99
C HIS A 6 -4.08 -1.17 1.59
N ASN A 7 -5.39 -1.40 1.44
CA ASN A 7 -6.02 -1.72 0.16
C ASN A 7 -7.01 -0.60 -0.21
N TRP A 8 -6.89 -0.07 -1.43
CA TRP A 8 -7.66 1.10 -1.87
C TRP A 8 -9.13 0.78 -2.10
N ILE A 9 -9.49 -0.44 -2.52
CA ILE A 9 -10.87 -0.86 -2.71
C ILE A 9 -11.59 -0.90 -1.36
N ARG A 10 -10.96 -1.47 -0.32
CA ARG A 10 -11.51 -1.43 1.04
C ARG A 10 -11.64 0.00 1.55
N LEU A 11 -10.64 0.85 1.31
CA LEU A 11 -10.71 2.26 1.68
C LEU A 11 -11.90 2.96 1.01
N TYR A 12 -12.11 2.75 -0.30
CA TYR A 12 -13.24 3.31 -1.04
C TYR A 12 -14.59 2.89 -0.46
N PHE A 13 -14.78 1.61 -0.14
CA PHE A 13 -16.04 1.16 0.47
C PHE A 13 -16.28 1.77 1.85
N LEU A 14 -15.23 1.93 2.66
CA LEU A 14 -15.31 2.59 3.96
C LEU A 14 -15.62 4.08 3.83
N GLU A 15 -15.03 4.76 2.84
CA GLU A 15 -15.30 6.18 2.57
C GLU A 15 -16.71 6.42 2.03
N LYS A 16 -17.21 5.49 1.21
CA LYS A 16 -18.53 5.60 0.56
C LYS A 16 -19.70 5.40 1.53
N ASP A 17 -19.55 4.55 2.55
CA ASP A 17 -20.60 4.31 3.53
C ASP A 17 -20.47 5.28 4.71
N PRO A 18 -21.40 6.24 4.89
CA PRO A 18 -21.32 7.19 6.00
C PRO A 18 -21.39 6.53 7.37
N LYS A 19 -21.88 5.28 7.48
CA LYS A 19 -21.91 4.53 8.75
C LYS A 19 -20.53 4.08 9.21
N GLU A 20 -19.58 3.96 8.29
CA GLU A 20 -18.21 3.55 8.61
C GLU A 20 -17.40 4.72 9.19
N GLU A 21 -17.89 5.97 9.10
CA GLU A 21 -17.23 7.15 9.68
C GLU A 21 -15.74 7.28 9.29
N LEU A 22 -15.41 6.92 8.03
CA LEU A 22 -14.08 7.15 7.49
C LEU A 22 -14.01 8.57 6.94
N ASP A 23 -13.09 9.35 7.49
CA ASP A 23 -12.88 10.76 7.12
C ASP A 23 -11.43 10.94 6.63
N TYR A 24 -11.31 11.10 5.31
CA TYR A 24 -10.06 11.34 4.61
C TYR A 24 -9.54 12.75 4.87
N LYS A 25 -8.28 12.84 5.32
CA LYS A 25 -7.65 14.11 5.73
C LYS A 25 -6.53 14.57 4.79
N GLY A 26 -6.38 13.94 3.62
CA GLY A 26 -5.33 14.27 2.65
C GLY A 26 -4.23 13.21 2.52
N TYR A 27 -3.38 13.39 1.52
CA TYR A 27 -2.18 12.58 1.30
C TYR A 27 -0.94 13.29 1.84
N ILE A 28 0.01 12.49 2.33
CA ILE A 28 1.29 12.95 2.88
C ILE A 28 2.39 12.78 1.83
N GLU A 29 2.35 11.67 1.10
CA GLU A 29 3.33 11.35 0.07
C GLU A 29 2.67 10.57 -1.07
N GLN A 30 3.14 10.76 -2.30
CA GLN A 30 2.64 10.08 -3.48
C GLN A 30 3.79 9.65 -4.40
N ARG A 31 3.58 8.55 -5.14
CA ARG A 31 4.43 8.11 -6.25
C ARG A 31 3.54 7.90 -7.47
N GLY A 32 3.57 8.87 -8.38
CA GLY A 32 2.74 8.86 -9.59
C GLY A 32 1.26 8.64 -9.26
N LYS A 33 0.58 7.83 -10.07
CA LYS A 33 -0.80 7.39 -9.80
C LYS A 33 -0.88 6.01 -9.15
N VAL A 34 0.26 5.42 -8.76
CA VAL A 34 0.34 4.01 -8.33
C VAL A 34 0.32 3.83 -6.82
N MET A 35 0.78 4.81 -6.03
CA MET A 35 0.90 4.67 -4.58
C MET A 35 0.74 6.02 -3.87
N ALA A 36 0.06 6.02 -2.74
CA ALA A 36 0.01 7.17 -1.84
C ALA A 36 0.06 6.75 -0.36
N ALA A 37 0.66 7.60 0.47
CA ALA A 37 0.55 7.59 1.92
C ALA A 37 -0.51 8.60 2.34
N LEU A 38 -1.52 8.13 3.05
CA LEU A 38 -2.72 8.90 3.40
C LEU A 38 -2.81 9.14 4.90
N ARG A 39 -3.54 10.20 5.27
CA ARG A 39 -3.99 10.46 6.64
C ARG A 39 -5.51 10.40 6.67
N PHE A 40 -6.08 9.69 7.62
CA PHE A 40 -7.53 9.62 7.80
C PHE A 40 -7.90 9.26 9.24
N THR A 41 -9.14 9.53 9.61
CA THR A 41 -9.78 9.01 10.82
C THR A 41 -10.78 7.92 10.44
N TRP A 42 -10.94 6.91 11.27
CA TRP A 42 -11.96 5.86 11.12
C TRP A 42 -12.61 5.62 12.49
N HIS A 43 -13.92 5.84 12.61
CA HIS A 43 -14.65 5.86 13.89
C HIS A 43 -13.93 6.70 14.97
N GLY A 44 -13.58 7.94 14.63
CA GLY A 44 -12.86 8.86 15.51
C GLY A 44 -11.38 8.53 15.77
N ALA A 45 -10.89 7.33 15.38
CA ALA A 45 -9.50 6.94 15.59
C ALA A 45 -8.59 7.44 14.46
N LEU A 46 -7.62 8.30 14.79
CA LEU A 46 -6.67 8.82 13.82
C LEU A 46 -5.64 7.76 13.39
N LYS A 47 -5.57 7.50 12.09
CA LYS A 47 -4.42 6.87 11.43
C LYS A 47 -3.52 7.96 10.85
N LYS A 48 -2.37 8.19 11.47
CA LYS A 48 -1.43 9.24 11.05
C LYS A 48 -0.89 9.03 9.65
N ILE A 49 -0.54 7.78 9.31
CA ILE A 49 0.01 7.38 8.02
C ILE A 49 -0.55 5.99 7.67
N GLY A 50 -1.18 5.86 6.51
CA GLY A 50 -1.60 4.60 5.91
C GLY A 50 -1.33 4.62 4.41
N SER A 51 -0.46 3.74 3.94
CA SER A 51 -0.05 3.69 2.54
C SER A 51 -0.79 2.62 1.76
N ILE A 52 -1.18 2.95 0.53
CA ILE A 52 -1.98 2.09 -0.35
C ILE A 52 -1.36 2.07 -1.75
N LEU A 53 -1.53 0.96 -2.46
CA LEU A 53 -1.47 0.98 -3.93
C LEU A 53 -2.81 1.49 -4.46
N ILE A 54 -2.81 2.26 -5.54
CA ILE A 54 -4.01 2.90 -6.11
C ILE A 54 -4.24 2.37 -7.52
N GLY A 55 -5.49 2.01 -7.82
CA GLY A 55 -5.89 1.56 -9.16
C GLY A 55 -5.45 0.15 -9.52
N THR A 56 -4.79 -0.57 -8.60
CA THR A 56 -4.40 -1.96 -8.77
C THR A 56 -5.60 -2.89 -8.58
N SER A 57 -5.59 -4.04 -9.26
CA SER A 57 -6.56 -5.11 -9.03
C SER A 57 -6.23 -5.89 -7.73
N PRO A 58 -7.20 -6.48 -7.02
CA PRO A 58 -6.94 -7.35 -5.87
C PRO A 58 -5.91 -8.47 -6.14
N GLU A 59 -5.96 -9.06 -7.33
CA GLU A 59 -5.06 -10.13 -7.76
C GLU A 59 -3.61 -9.65 -7.92
N PHE A 60 -3.41 -8.42 -8.40
CA PHE A 60 -2.10 -7.78 -8.46
C PHE A 60 -1.51 -7.57 -7.06
N ASP A 61 -2.29 -6.97 -6.15
CA ASP A 61 -1.87 -6.75 -4.76
C ASP A 61 -1.48 -8.09 -4.10
N MET A 62 -2.34 -9.11 -4.23
CA MET A 62 -2.11 -10.43 -3.68
C MET A 62 -0.83 -11.07 -4.24
N ALA A 63 -0.66 -11.10 -5.56
CA ALA A 63 0.51 -11.69 -6.21
C ALA A 63 1.81 -10.98 -5.79
N LEU A 64 1.84 -9.64 -5.83
CA LEU A 64 2.99 -8.84 -5.44
C LEU A 64 3.36 -9.07 -3.97
N TYR A 65 2.37 -9.05 -3.07
CA TYR A 65 2.62 -9.22 -1.64
C TYR A 65 3.08 -10.64 -1.30
N THR A 66 2.53 -11.67 -1.96
CA THR A 66 3.00 -13.05 -1.81
C THR A 66 4.45 -13.20 -2.29
N LEU A 67 4.79 -12.68 -3.48
CA LEU A 67 6.16 -12.74 -4.00
C LEU A 67 7.14 -12.02 -3.06
N CYS A 68 6.82 -10.80 -2.65
CA CYS A 68 7.66 -10.05 -1.74
C CYS A 68 7.82 -10.75 -0.38
N PHE A 69 6.78 -11.38 0.16
CA PHE A 69 6.90 -12.16 1.39
C PHE A 69 7.79 -13.40 1.22
N LEU A 70 7.67 -14.12 0.10
CA LEU A 70 8.49 -15.31 -0.12
C LEU A 70 9.96 -14.95 -0.36
N SER A 71 10.23 -13.86 -1.08
CA SER A 71 11.58 -13.42 -1.43
C SER A 71 12.26 -12.57 -0.37
N ARG A 72 11.53 -11.72 0.35
CA ARG A 72 12.03 -10.63 1.22
C ARG A 72 11.05 -10.36 2.38
N ARG A 73 11.01 -11.27 3.37
CA ARG A 73 10.16 -11.12 4.59
C ARG A 73 10.87 -10.39 5.73
N GLY A 74 10.07 -9.83 6.65
CA GLY A 74 10.54 -9.19 7.87
C GLY A 74 10.89 -7.72 7.66
N ARG A 75 12.06 -7.30 8.14
CA ARG A 75 12.52 -5.90 8.01
C ARG A 75 13.21 -5.59 6.68
N GLU A 76 13.35 -6.57 5.79
CA GLU A 76 13.95 -6.35 4.48
C GLU A 76 12.92 -5.77 3.50
N LEU A 77 13.26 -4.64 2.86
CA LEU A 77 12.39 -4.00 1.89
C LEU A 77 12.45 -4.73 0.55
N CYS A 78 11.29 -5.21 0.09
CA CYS A 78 11.10 -5.69 -1.28
C CYS A 78 10.93 -4.48 -2.21
N LYS A 79 11.99 -4.07 -2.91
CA LYS A 79 11.97 -2.92 -3.81
C LYS A 79 11.46 -3.35 -5.18
N VAL A 80 10.43 -2.67 -5.66
CA VAL A 80 9.82 -2.93 -6.97
C VAL A 80 9.64 -1.63 -7.73
N GLU A 81 9.47 -1.75 -9.04
CA GLU A 81 9.09 -0.64 -9.91
C GLU A 81 7.71 -0.94 -10.50
N ILE A 82 6.80 0.03 -10.40
CA ILE A 82 5.43 -0.06 -10.93
C ILE A 82 5.18 1.20 -11.75
N ASP A 83 4.91 1.07 -13.05
CA ASP A 83 4.78 2.19 -14.00
C ASP A 83 5.94 3.22 -13.91
N GLY A 84 7.18 2.72 -13.79
CA GLY A 84 8.37 3.58 -13.66
C GLY A 84 8.54 4.22 -12.29
N CYS A 85 7.63 3.97 -11.34
CA CYS A 85 7.69 4.49 -9.98
C CYS A 85 8.32 3.47 -9.03
N SER A 86 9.36 3.88 -8.32
CA SER A 86 9.95 3.05 -7.26
C SER A 86 9.01 2.98 -6.06
N VAL A 87 8.67 1.77 -5.64
CA VAL A 87 7.83 1.45 -4.48
C VAL A 87 8.57 0.38 -3.66
N SER A 88 8.51 0.48 -2.32
CA SER A 88 9.07 -0.55 -1.43
C SER A 88 7.94 -1.25 -0.69
N ILE A 89 7.87 -2.57 -0.78
CA ILE A 89 6.91 -3.39 -0.06
C ILE A 89 7.56 -3.90 1.23
N THR A 90 6.89 -3.64 2.34
CA THR A 90 7.24 -4.20 3.65
C THR A 90 6.27 -5.33 3.95
N SER A 91 6.79 -6.51 4.28
CA SER A 91 5.97 -7.68 4.64
C SER A 91 6.40 -8.22 6.00
N TYR A 92 5.47 -8.31 6.94
CA TYR A 92 5.73 -8.88 8.26
C TYR A 92 5.33 -10.34 8.32
N ASP A 93 6.06 -11.11 9.11
CA ASP A 93 5.71 -12.45 9.50
C ASP A 93 4.73 -12.48 10.67
N MET A 94 3.85 -13.47 10.64
CA MET A 94 3.01 -13.83 11.77
C MET A 94 3.32 -15.29 12.12
N ILE A 95 3.89 -15.51 13.30
CA ILE A 95 4.25 -16.85 13.77
C ILE A 95 3.08 -17.40 14.59
N LYS A 96 2.53 -18.54 14.16
CA LYS A 96 1.47 -19.26 14.88
C LYS A 96 1.77 -20.74 14.88
N ASN A 97 1.76 -21.37 16.05
CA ASN A 97 2.06 -22.80 16.22
C ASN A 97 3.38 -23.22 15.55
N ASN A 98 4.43 -22.42 15.74
CA ASN A 98 5.76 -22.61 15.12
C ASN A 98 5.77 -22.62 13.57
N LYS A 99 4.70 -22.11 12.94
CA LYS A 99 4.60 -21.92 11.49
C LYS A 99 4.55 -20.43 11.15
N VAL A 100 5.18 -20.08 10.04
CA VAL A 100 5.28 -18.70 9.53
C VAL A 100 4.17 -18.44 8.53
N TYR A 101 3.39 -17.38 8.77
CA TYR A 101 2.31 -16.91 7.91
C TYR A 101 2.55 -15.46 7.47
N ILE A 102 1.86 -15.05 6.41
CA ILE A 102 1.85 -13.65 5.98
C ILE A 102 1.08 -12.84 7.03
N GLY A 103 1.75 -11.84 7.61
CA GLY A 103 1.15 -10.83 8.47
C GLY A 103 0.70 -9.61 7.66
N THR A 104 0.88 -8.40 8.22
CA THR A 104 0.59 -7.18 7.47
C THR A 104 1.62 -6.96 6.35
N VAL A 105 1.13 -6.57 5.18
CA VAL A 105 1.95 -6.20 4.02
C VAL A 105 1.45 -4.87 3.49
N PHE A 106 2.34 -3.95 3.20
CA PHE A 106 1.97 -2.63 2.70
C PHE A 106 3.08 -1.98 1.87
N PRO A 107 2.73 -1.12 0.91
CA PRO A 107 3.70 -0.36 0.14
C PRO A 107 4.19 0.84 0.93
N THR A 108 5.35 1.33 0.59
CA THR A 108 5.91 2.62 1.02
C THR A 108 6.59 3.26 -0.17
N ALA A 109 6.74 4.58 -0.12
CA ALA A 109 7.30 5.31 -1.23
C ALA A 109 8.79 4.93 -1.41
N GLY A 110 9.16 4.47 -2.61
CA GLY A 110 10.55 4.21 -2.97
C GLY A 110 11.30 5.50 -3.32
N LYS A 111 12.50 5.36 -3.91
CA LYS A 111 13.29 6.52 -4.34
C LYS A 111 12.53 7.32 -5.41
N LYS A 112 12.54 8.65 -5.33
CA LYS A 112 11.99 9.47 -6.41
C LYS A 112 12.80 9.22 -7.69
N SER A 113 12.11 9.13 -8.82
CA SER A 113 12.69 8.94 -10.15
C SER A 113 11.92 9.76 -11.16
N ASP A 114 12.61 10.27 -12.18
CA ASP A 114 12.02 11.06 -13.26
C ASP A 114 11.16 10.23 -14.21
N THR A 115 11.26 8.89 -14.14
CA THR A 115 10.52 7.92 -14.96
C THR A 115 9.11 7.64 -14.43
N CYS A 116 8.82 8.01 -13.18
CA CYS A 116 7.57 7.65 -12.50
C CYS A 116 6.34 8.21 -13.22
N GLY A 117 5.48 7.31 -13.72
CA GLY A 117 4.26 7.65 -14.46
C GLY A 117 4.48 8.10 -15.91
N LYS A 118 5.73 8.12 -16.41
CA LYS A 118 6.07 8.54 -17.78
C LYS A 118 6.25 7.38 -18.76
N VAL A 119 6.18 6.13 -18.29
CA VAL A 119 6.41 4.92 -19.11
C VAL A 119 5.46 4.85 -20.31
N TRP A 120 4.23 5.34 -20.16
CA TRP A 120 3.21 5.35 -21.22
C TRP A 120 3.26 6.61 -22.10
N SER A 121 3.97 7.66 -21.71
CA SER A 121 4.06 8.94 -22.43
C SER A 121 5.12 8.97 -23.54
N MET A 122 5.96 7.94 -23.66
CA MET A 122 7.02 7.84 -24.67
C MET A 122 6.67 6.92 -25.85
N ARG A 123 5.42 6.43 -25.95
CA ARG A 123 4.96 5.52 -27.00
C ARG A 123 3.95 6.14 -27.98
N LEU A 124 3.92 7.47 -28.10
CA LEU A 124 3.17 8.21 -29.12
C LEU A 124 4.09 9.21 -29.81
#